data_AF-A0A5J4IZP6-F1
#
_entry.id   AF-A0A5J4IZP6-F1
#
_cell.length_a   1.000
_cell.length_b   1.000
_cell.length_c   1.000
_cell.angle_alpha   90.00
_cell.angle_beta   90.00
_cell.angle_gamma   90.00
#
_symmetry.space_group_name_H-M   'P 1'
#
loop_
_entity.id
_entity.type
_entity.pdbx_description
1 polymer ?
#
loop_
_entity_poly.entity_id
_entity_poly.type
_entity_poly.pdbx_seq_one_letter_code
_entity_poly.pdbx_strand_id
1 'polypeptide(L)' 'MSPTGGSVTKFNDNIINTNVTITTKDSLQINSDTMIDDLPQGLYKVEKIYNDGAIEQTVILKENK' A
#
# COMPACT_ATOMS: atom_id res chain seq x y z
N MET A 1 0.56 9.48 15.14
CA MET A 1 -0.23 10.25 14.15
C MET A 1 -0.82 9.25 13.18
N SER A 2 -2.08 9.40 12.78
CA SER A 2 -2.72 8.49 11.81
C SER A 2 -2.63 9.09 10.40
N PRO A 3 -2.27 8.30 9.39
CA PRO A 3 -2.37 8.68 7.98
C PRO A 3 -3.76 9.22 7.63
N THR A 4 -3.83 10.28 6.83
CA THR A 4 -5.08 10.87 6.32
C THR A 4 -5.50 10.32 4.96
N GLY A 5 -4.63 9.55 4.34
CA GLY A 5 -4.90 8.83 3.11
C GLY A 5 -3.67 8.09 2.65
N GLY A 6 -3.75 7.50 1.47
CA GLY A 6 -2.62 6.78 0.92
C GLY A 6 -2.90 6.12 -0.41
N SER A 7 -1.96 5.31 -0.84
CA SER A 7 -2.06 4.49 -2.04
C SER A 7 -1.50 3.10 -1.82
N VAL A 8 -2.02 2.13 -2.57
CA VAL A 8 -1.49 0.78 -2.68
C VAL A 8 -1.12 0.56 -4.13
N THR A 9 0.17 0.41 -4.38
CA THR A 9 0.71 0.09 -5.70
C THR A 9 0.98 -1.41 -5.75
N LYS A 10 0.26 -2.16 -6.58
CA LYS A 10 0.57 -3.56 -6.90
C LYS A 10 1.52 -3.59 -8.09
N PHE A 11 2.64 -4.31 -7.99
CA PHE A 11 3.52 -4.57 -9.12
C PHE A 11 2.99 -5.79 -9.88
N ASN A 12 2.53 -5.59 -11.13
CA ASN A 12 1.77 -6.60 -11.86
C ASN A 12 2.61 -7.83 -12.24
N ASP A 13 3.94 -7.68 -12.29
CA ASP A 13 4.93 -8.69 -12.64
C ASP A 13 5.86 -9.05 -11.46
N ASN A 14 5.53 -8.59 -10.24
CA ASN A 14 6.33 -8.75 -9.02
C ASN A 14 7.77 -8.17 -9.12
N ILE A 15 8.00 -7.22 -10.03
CA ILE A 15 9.26 -6.50 -10.18
C ILE A 15 9.00 -5.02 -9.87
N ILE A 16 9.91 -4.37 -9.14
CA ILE A 16 9.80 -2.94 -8.85
C ILE A 16 10.07 -2.15 -10.14
N ASN A 17 9.01 -1.80 -10.85
CA ASN A 17 9.04 -1.06 -12.11
C ASN A 17 7.77 -0.21 -12.28
N THR A 18 7.49 0.25 -13.50
CA THR A 18 6.32 1.08 -13.82
C THR A 18 5.07 0.27 -14.22
N ASN A 19 5.16 -1.05 -14.35
CA ASN A 19 4.04 -1.94 -14.65
C ASN A 19 3.24 -2.22 -13.38
N VAL A 20 2.46 -1.23 -12.96
CA VAL A 20 1.79 -1.23 -11.67
C VAL A 20 0.31 -0.93 -11.78
N THR A 21 -0.44 -1.38 -10.79
CA THR A 21 -1.82 -0.95 -10.54
C THR A 21 -1.86 -0.15 -9.25
N ILE A 22 -2.25 1.13 -9.32
CA ILE A 22 -2.32 2.02 -8.15
C ILE A 22 -3.77 2.15 -7.70
N THR A 23 -4.02 1.86 -6.42
CA THR A 23 -5.32 2.04 -5.78
C THR A 23 -5.20 3.07 -4.68
N THR A 24 -5.87 4.22 -4.83
CA THR A 24 -5.95 5.24 -3.77
C THR A 24 -6.84 4.76 -2.64
N LYS A 25 -6.48 5.09 -1.41
CA LYS A 25 -7.18 4.72 -0.18
C LYS A 25 -7.43 5.97 0.66
N ASP A 26 -8.62 6.06 1.23
CA ASP A 26 -8.93 7.08 2.23
C ASP A 26 -8.31 6.75 3.60
N SER A 27 -8.45 7.67 4.57
CA SER A 27 -7.94 7.49 5.93
C SER A 27 -8.48 6.24 6.65
N LEU A 28 -9.72 5.82 6.40
CA LEU A 28 -10.27 4.63 7.05
C LEU A 28 -9.64 3.37 6.47
N GLN A 29 -9.53 3.32 5.15
CA GLN A 29 -9.02 2.14 4.44
C GLN A 29 -7.51 1.95 4.62
N ILE A 30 -6.72 3.03 4.61
CA ILE A 30 -5.25 2.95 4.73
C ILE A 30 -4.79 2.62 6.17
N ASN A 31 -5.67 2.86 7.15
CA ASN A 31 -5.43 2.57 8.56
C ASN A 31 -6.10 1.28 9.02
N SER A 32 -6.76 0.53 8.12
CA SER A 32 -7.38 -0.74 8.49
C SER A 32 -6.30 -1.77 8.84
N ASP A 33 -6.43 -2.41 10.01
CA ASP A 33 -5.52 -3.45 10.47
C ASP A 33 -5.49 -4.66 9.53
N THR A 34 -6.60 -4.93 8.82
CA THR A 34 -6.72 -6.04 7.86
C THR A 34 -6.20 -5.70 6.47
N MET A 35 -5.81 -4.45 6.21
CA MET A 35 -5.52 -3.96 4.87
C MET A 35 -4.44 -4.78 4.15
N ILE A 36 -3.40 -5.20 4.88
CA ILE A 36 -2.29 -6.02 4.35
C ILE A 36 -2.69 -7.51 4.27
N ASP A 37 -3.58 -7.96 5.16
CA ASP A 37 -4.05 -9.34 5.19
C ASP A 37 -5.03 -9.66 4.07
N ASP A 38 -5.84 -8.66 3.67
CA ASP A 38 -6.78 -8.75 2.56
C ASP A 38 -6.10 -8.64 1.18
N LEU A 39 -4.79 -8.33 1.13
CA LEU A 39 -4.05 -8.30 -0.13
C LEU A 39 -3.82 -9.72 -0.67
N PRO A 40 -4.15 -9.98 -1.95
CA PRO A 40 -3.71 -11.20 -2.62
C PRO A 40 -2.19 -11.33 -2.62
N GLN A 41 -1.69 -12.52 -2.96
CA GLN A 41 -0.26 -12.72 -3.18
C GLN A 41 0.31 -11.75 -4.23
N GLY A 42 1.54 -11.31 -4.02
CA GLY A 42 2.27 -10.45 -4.93
C GLY A 42 3.15 -9.41 -4.22
N LEU A 43 3.78 -8.55 -5.02
CA LEU A 43 4.58 -7.43 -4.54
C LEU A 43 3.76 -6.14 -4.53
N TYR A 44 3.83 -5.42 -3.41
CA TYR A 44 3.09 -4.19 -3.19
C TYR A 44 4.00 -3.10 -2.62
N LYS A 45 3.72 -1.84 -2.95
CA LYS A 45 4.20 -0.65 -2.23
C LYS A 45 2.99 0.05 -1.63
N VAL A 46 3.00 0.26 -0.33
CA VAL A 46 1.99 1.01 0.41
C VAL A 46 2.56 2.38 0.74
N GLU A 47 1.82 3.42 0.41
CA GLU A 47 2.17 4.80 0.71
C GLU A 47 1.11 5.40 1.62
N LYS A 48 1.54 6.00 2.72
CA LYS A 48 0.69 6.65 3.72
C LYS A 48 1.05 8.12 3.80
N ILE A 49 0.04 8.98 3.69
CA ILE A 49 0.19 10.43 3.72
C ILE A 49 -0.34 10.93 5.06
N TYR A 50 0.42 11.80 5.73
CA TYR A 50 0.06 12.37 7.03
C TYR A 50 -0.32 13.85 6.88
N ASN A 51 -0.99 14.39 7.91
CA ASN A 51 -1.46 15.79 7.92
C ASN A 51 -0.36 16.84 7.82
N ASP A 52 0.87 16.51 8.22
CA ASP A 52 2.05 17.36 8.13
C ASP A 52 2.75 17.28 6.75
N GLY A 53 2.19 16.50 5.83
CA GLY A 53 2.77 16.23 4.52
C GLY A 53 3.84 15.15 4.52
N ALA A 54 4.13 14.51 5.65
CA ALA A 54 5.02 13.36 5.68
C ALA A 54 4.42 12.20 4.86
N ILE A 55 5.30 11.43 4.24
CA ILE A 55 4.95 10.24 3.46
C ILE A 55 5.73 9.05 4.00
N GLU A 56 5.02 8.03 4.48
CA GLU A 56 5.59 6.73 4.83
C GLU A 56 5.42 5.78 3.65
N GLN A 57 6.49 5.07 3.29
CA GLN A 57 6.48 4.09 2.21
C GLN A 57 6.93 2.73 2.76
N THR A 58 6.14 1.70 2.51
CA THR A 58 6.44 0.31 2.90
C THR A 58 6.32 -0.59 1.69
N VAL A 59 7.31 -1.46 1.46
CA VAL A 59 7.25 -2.50 0.44
C VAL A 59 6.89 -3.82 1.12
N ILE A 60 5.93 -4.53 0.54
CA ILE A 60 5.36 -5.76 1.07
C ILE A 60 5.42 -6.82 -0.02
N LEU A 61 6.10 -7.93 0.26
CA LEU A 61 6.00 -9.15 -0.51
C LEU A 61 5.03 -10.09 0.21
N LYS A 62 3.87 -10.34 -0.40
CA LYS A 62 2.86 -11.28 0.12
C LYS A 62 3.06 -12.62 -0.58
N GLU A 63 3.68 -13.56 0.13
CA GLU A 63 3.84 -14.94 -0.32
C GLU A 63 2.66 -15.78 0.21
N ASN A 64 2.23 -16.79 -0.56
CA ASN A 64 1.26 -17.76 -0.06
C ASN A 64 1.85 -18.47 1.15
N LYS A 65 1.08 -18.51 2.24
CA LYS A 65 1.43 -19.18 3.49
C LYS A 65 1.37 -20.70 3.34
#